data_AF-A0A2P6P4M0-F1
#
_entry.id   AF-A0A2P6P4M0-F1
#
_cell.length_a   1.000
_cell.length_b   1.000
_cell.length_c   1.000
_cell.angle_alpha   90.00
_cell.angle_beta   90.00
_cell.angle_gamma   90.00
#
_symmetry.space_group_name_H-M   'P 1'
#
loop_
_entity.id
_entity.type
_entity.pdbx_description
1 polymer ?
#
loop_
_entity_poly.entity_id
_entity_poly.type
_entity_poly.pdbx_seq_one_letter_code
_entity_poly.pdbx_strand_id
1 'polypeptide(L)'
;MVVVACFRLVLVFTVFLHAAESKYVQYNTTSVLVPGKLNVHLVAHTHDDVGWLKTMDQYYVGSNNSFQEACVQNVLDSLVLALLADKNRKFVYTEQVIITDFIFLFCFLRQTMVL
;
A
#
# COMPACT_ATOMS: atom_id res chain seq x y z
N MET A 1 -7.60 -45.96 15.92
CA MET A 1 -8.30 -45.71 14.63
C MET A 1 -8.59 -44.24 14.41
N VAL A 2 -9.14 -43.52 15.39
CA VAL A 2 -9.49 -42.08 15.29
C VAL A 2 -8.27 -41.18 14.99
N VAL A 3 -7.14 -41.36 15.67
CA VAL A 3 -5.93 -40.52 15.49
C VAL A 3 -5.37 -40.58 14.07
N VAL A 4 -5.33 -41.77 13.47
CA VAL A 4 -4.86 -41.97 12.08
C VAL A 4 -5.81 -41.35 11.07
N ALA A 5 -7.13 -41.41 11.35
CA ALA A 5 -8.14 -40.77 10.51
C ALA A 5 -8.02 -39.23 10.56
N CYS A 6 -7.82 -38.65 11.75
CA CYS A 6 -7.57 -37.21 11.91
C CYS A 6 -6.31 -36.76 11.15
N PHE A 7 -5.21 -37.52 11.24
CA PHE A 7 -3.96 -37.18 10.56
C PHE A 7 -4.11 -37.18 9.03
N ARG A 8 -4.85 -38.17 8.49
CA ARG A 8 -5.18 -38.21 7.06
C ARG A 8 -6.07 -37.05 6.64
N LEU A 9 -7.03 -36.66 7.48
CA LEU A 9 -7.97 -35.57 7.17
C LEU A 9 -7.27 -34.20 7.16
N VAL A 10 -6.34 -33.97 8.10
CA VAL A 10 -5.49 -32.78 8.13
C VAL A 10 -4.59 -32.72 6.89
N LEU A 11 -3.98 -33.85 6.50
CA LEU A 11 -3.10 -33.92 5.34
C LEU A 11 -3.86 -33.70 4.02
N VAL A 12 -5.08 -34.19 3.92
CA VAL A 12 -5.96 -33.91 2.78
C VAL A 12 -6.32 -32.42 2.75
N PHE A 13 -6.68 -31.82 3.89
CA PHE A 13 -7.06 -30.42 3.96
C PHE A 13 -5.90 -29.48 3.59
N THR A 14 -4.68 -29.77 4.04
CA THR A 14 -3.49 -28.98 3.68
C THR A 14 -3.13 -29.08 2.20
N VAL A 15 -3.31 -30.25 1.58
CA VAL A 15 -3.14 -30.43 0.13
C VAL A 15 -4.20 -29.64 -0.65
N PHE A 16 -5.46 -29.68 -0.22
CA PHE A 16 -6.53 -28.91 -0.85
C PHE A 16 -6.31 -27.39 -0.76
N LEU A 17 -5.76 -26.90 0.36
CA LEU A 17 -5.42 -25.47 0.51
C LEU A 17 -4.28 -25.04 -0.43
N HIS A 18 -3.26 -25.89 -0.63
CA HIS A 18 -2.16 -25.57 -1.55
C HIS A 18 -2.54 -25.71 -3.03
N ALA A 19 -3.61 -26.45 -3.35
CA ALA A 19 -4.09 -26.60 -4.73
C ALA A 19 -5.03 -25.46 -5.18
N ALA A 20 -5.40 -24.55 -4.27
CA ALA A 20 -6.27 -23.43 -4.57
C ALA A 20 -5.48 -22.30 -5.25
N GLU A 21 -5.39 -22.35 -6.58
CA GLU A 21 -4.86 -21.26 -7.41
C GLU A 21 -5.91 -20.14 -7.57
N SER A 22 -5.62 -18.94 -7.06
CA SER A 22 -6.45 -17.75 -7.28
C SER A 22 -6.06 -17.09 -8.60
N LYS A 23 -7.00 -17.03 -9.56
CA LYS A 23 -6.80 -16.32 -10.83
C LYS A 23 -7.24 -14.87 -10.69
N TYR A 24 -6.28 -13.96 -10.60
CA TYR A 24 -6.53 -12.52 -10.72
C TYR A 24 -6.71 -12.14 -12.20
N VAL A 25 -7.66 -11.26 -12.49
CA VAL A 25 -7.81 -10.68 -13.84
C VAL A 25 -6.68 -9.69 -14.08
N GLN A 26 -5.91 -9.89 -15.15
CA GLN A 26 -4.89 -8.94 -15.56
C GLN A 26 -5.54 -7.77 -16.30
N TYR A 27 -5.41 -6.56 -15.76
CA TYR A 27 -5.95 -5.34 -16.37
C TYR A 27 -4.93 -4.71 -17.33
N ASN A 28 -5.40 -4.15 -18.44
CA ASN A 28 -4.59 -3.26 -19.27
C ASN A 28 -4.60 -1.86 -18.65
N THR A 29 -3.55 -1.52 -17.91
CA THR A 29 -3.41 -0.25 -17.19
C THR A 29 -2.73 0.85 -18.00
N THR A 30 -2.47 0.61 -19.29
CA THR A 30 -1.77 1.59 -20.15
C THR A 30 -2.66 2.82 -20.38
N SER A 31 -2.15 4.01 -20.04
CA SER A 31 -2.84 5.27 -20.30
C SER A 31 -2.55 5.76 -21.73
N VAL A 32 -3.53 5.64 -22.63
CA VAL A 32 -3.43 6.14 -24.02
C VAL A 32 -4.62 7.04 -24.32
N LEU A 33 -4.35 8.18 -24.97
CA LEU A 33 -5.41 9.05 -25.47
C LEU A 33 -6.02 8.46 -26.73
N VAL A 34 -7.34 8.37 -26.78
CA VAL A 34 -8.09 7.91 -27.95
C VAL A 34 -8.73 9.12 -28.64
N PRO A 35 -8.33 9.45 -29.88
CA PRO A 35 -8.95 10.53 -30.64
C PRO A 35 -10.43 10.26 -30.88
N GLY A 36 -11.25 11.33 -30.90
CA GLY A 36 -12.70 11.22 -31.13
C GLY A 36 -13.50 10.60 -29.97
N LYS A 37 -12.88 10.43 -28.79
CA LYS A 37 -13.53 9.98 -27.56
C LYS A 37 -13.24 10.93 -26.40
N LEU A 38 -14.09 10.90 -25.38
CA LEU A 38 -13.80 11.52 -24.10
C LEU A 38 -12.66 10.73 -23.42
N ASN A 39 -11.56 11.42 -23.12
CA ASN A 39 -10.44 10.86 -22.38
C ASN A 39 -10.56 11.28 -20.92
N VAL A 40 -10.68 10.31 -20.03
CA VAL A 40 -10.80 10.56 -18.58
C VAL A 40 -9.43 10.33 -17.94
N HIS A 41 -8.91 11.36 -17.29
CA HIS A 41 -7.65 11.30 -16.56
C HIS A 41 -7.94 11.03 -15.09
N LEU A 42 -7.55 9.86 -14.59
CA LEU A 42 -7.63 9.53 -13.18
C LEU A 42 -6.36 10.02 -12.48
N VAL A 43 -6.50 10.97 -11.56
CA VAL A 43 -5.37 11.55 -10.81
C VAL A 43 -5.47 11.12 -9.35
N ALA A 44 -4.78 10.04 -9.01
CA ALA A 44 -4.68 9.57 -7.63
C ALA A 44 -3.79 10.54 -6.82
N HIS A 45 -4.28 10.92 -5.65
CA HIS A 45 -3.63 11.86 -4.73
C HIS A 45 -4.07 11.58 -3.29
N THR A 46 -3.34 12.16 -2.33
CA THR A 46 -3.74 12.28 -0.93
C THR A 46 -3.72 13.75 -0.53
N HIS A 47 -4.43 14.07 0.55
CA HIS A 47 -4.44 15.40 1.15
C HIS A 47 -4.00 15.24 2.60
N ASP A 48 -2.72 15.52 2.86
CA ASP A 48 -2.09 15.23 4.15
C ASP A 48 -1.80 16.54 4.89
N ASP A 49 -2.79 17.01 5.66
CA ASP A 49 -2.68 18.29 6.38
C ASP A 49 -1.47 18.34 7.33
N VAL A 50 -0.60 19.34 7.14
CA VAL A 50 0.58 19.58 8.01
C VAL A 50 0.17 20.33 9.28
N GLY A 51 -0.73 19.71 10.04
CA GLY A 51 -1.35 20.29 11.23
C GLY A 51 -2.72 20.90 10.93
N TRP A 52 -3.75 20.24 11.45
CA TRP A 52 -5.14 20.71 11.41
C TRP A 52 -5.85 20.34 12.72
N LEU A 53 -6.44 19.13 12.81
CA LEU A 53 -7.03 18.60 14.05
C LEU A 53 -6.02 17.84 14.90
N LYS A 54 -4.97 17.32 14.27
CA LYS A 54 -3.84 16.64 14.91
C LYS A 54 -2.55 17.41 14.62
N THR A 55 -1.54 17.22 15.45
CA THR A 55 -0.20 17.72 15.14
C THR A 55 0.41 16.95 13.97
N MET A 56 1.44 17.53 13.34
CA MET A 56 2.16 16.89 12.23
C MET A 56 2.67 15.49 12.61
N ASP A 57 3.33 15.34 13.75
CA ASP A 57 3.80 14.03 14.24
C ASP A 57 2.64 13.05 14.47
N GLN A 58 1.50 13.53 14.98
CA GLN A 58 0.33 12.68 15.23
C GLN A 58 -0.31 12.19 13.93
N TYR A 59 -0.35 13.02 12.90
CA TYR A 59 -0.73 12.59 11.55
C TYR A 59 0.30 11.63 10.94
N TYR A 60 1.59 11.89 11.17
CA TYR A 60 2.67 11.10 10.60
C TYR A 60 2.62 9.65 11.09
N VAL A 61 2.64 9.45 12.41
CA VAL A 61 2.65 8.11 13.03
C VAL A 61 1.26 7.49 13.21
N GLY A 62 0.20 8.26 12.95
CA GLY A 62 -1.18 7.81 13.16
C GLY A 62 -1.54 7.60 14.62
N SER A 63 -1.09 8.48 15.52
CA SER A 63 -1.50 8.46 16.93
C SER A 63 -2.76 9.30 17.15
N ASN A 64 -3.46 9.11 18.27
CA ASN A 64 -4.68 9.88 18.60
C ASN A 64 -5.79 9.79 17.54
N ASN A 65 -6.06 8.58 17.04
CA ASN A 65 -7.04 8.33 15.96
C ASN A 65 -8.51 8.48 16.40
N SER A 66 -8.79 8.67 17.68
CA SER A 66 -10.16 8.91 18.17
C SER A 66 -10.78 10.20 17.63
N PHE A 67 -9.97 11.17 17.19
CA PHE A 67 -10.45 12.40 16.55
C PHE A 67 -10.48 12.31 15.03
N GLN A 68 -9.41 11.75 14.44
CA GLN A 68 -9.30 11.52 13.00
C GLN A 68 -8.38 10.33 12.73
N GLU A 69 -8.91 9.32 12.04
CA GLU A 69 -8.15 8.17 11.54
C GLU A 69 -7.30 8.59 10.35
N ALA A 70 -6.03 8.89 10.59
CA ALA A 70 -5.08 9.29 9.57
C ALA A 70 -3.67 8.90 10.01
N CYS A 71 -2.96 8.19 9.13
CA CYS A 71 -1.58 7.74 9.31
C CYS A 71 -0.84 7.87 7.98
N VAL A 72 -0.01 8.90 7.86
CA VAL A 72 0.75 9.20 6.64
C VAL A 72 1.79 8.13 6.35
N GLN A 73 2.42 7.54 7.38
CA GLN A 73 3.37 6.44 7.20
C GLN A 73 2.74 5.28 6.41
N ASN A 74 1.53 4.88 6.76
CA ASN A 74 0.82 3.80 6.05
C ASN A 74 0.51 4.18 4.59
N VAL A 75 0.19 5.45 4.33
CA VAL A 75 -0.06 5.95 2.97
C VAL A 75 1.21 5.83 2.14
N LEU A 76 2.34 6.33 2.63
CA LEU A 76 3.61 6.31 1.91
C LEU A 76 4.13 4.88 1.71
N ASP A 77 4.06 4.04 2.73
CA ASP A 77 4.53 2.64 2.65
C ASP A 77 3.70 1.83 1.63
N SER A 78 2.38 1.97 1.66
CA SER A 78 1.50 1.28 0.70
C SER A 78 1.62 1.87 -0.71
N LEU A 79 1.81 3.18 -0.83
CA LEU A 79 1.98 3.88 -2.10
C LEU A 79 3.22 3.39 -2.85
N VAL A 80 4.38 3.31 -2.17
CA VAL A 80 5.62 2.83 -2.78
C VAL A 80 5.45 1.42 -3.31
N LEU A 81 4.87 0.51 -2.52
CA LEU A 81 4.60 -0.87 -2.95
C LEU A 81 3.62 -0.91 -4.14
N ALA A 82 2.57 -0.08 -4.11
CA ALA A 82 1.58 -0.03 -5.17
C ALA A 82 2.16 0.47 -6.50
N LEU A 83 3.06 1.46 -6.47
CA LEU A 83 3.72 2.01 -7.66
C LEU A 83 4.81 1.06 -8.21
N LEU A 84 5.52 0.35 -7.33
CA LEU A 84 6.49 -0.68 -7.75
C LEU A 84 5.82 -1.88 -8.43
N ALA A 85 4.59 -2.22 -8.03
CA ALA A 85 3.85 -3.34 -8.60
C ALA A 85 3.38 -3.11 -10.05
N ASP A 86 3.16 -1.86 -10.47
CA ASP A 86 2.75 -1.54 -11.84
C ASP A 86 3.28 -0.17 -12.27
N LYS A 87 4.19 -0.19 -13.25
CA LYS A 87 4.82 1.02 -13.83
C LYS A 87 3.85 2.01 -14.48
N ASN A 88 2.63 1.59 -14.82
CA ASN A 88 1.63 2.47 -15.42
C ASN A 88 0.87 3.29 -14.37
N ARG A 89 0.94 2.92 -13.08
CA ARG A 89 0.30 3.67 -12.01
C ARG A 89 1.02 5.00 -11.80
N LYS A 90 0.23 6.02 -11.47
CA LYS A 90 0.68 7.39 -11.24
C LYS A 90 0.05 7.90 -9.97
N PHE A 91 0.78 8.70 -9.23
CA PHE A 91 0.31 9.34 -8.01
C PHE A 91 0.94 10.73 -7.90
N VAL A 92 0.18 11.68 -7.35
CA VAL A 92 0.65 13.05 -7.08
C VAL A 92 0.64 13.27 -5.59
N TYR A 93 1.76 13.77 -5.06
CA TYR A 93 1.93 14.10 -3.64
C TYR A 93 2.40 15.55 -3.52
N THR A 94 1.83 16.33 -2.61
CA THR A 94 2.00 17.80 -2.59
C THR A 94 2.86 18.28 -1.42
N GLU A 95 2.73 17.65 -0.26
CA GLU A 95 3.19 18.17 1.01
C GLU A 95 4.68 17.87 1.25
N GLN A 96 5.53 18.80 0.80
CA GLN A 96 6.99 18.61 0.77
C GLN A 96 7.62 18.32 2.13
N VAL A 97 7.10 18.90 3.22
CA VAL A 97 7.62 18.66 4.59
C VAL A 97 7.54 17.18 4.93
N ILE A 98 6.37 16.58 4.69
CA ILE A 98 6.13 15.17 4.97
C ILE A 98 7.03 14.26 4.12
N ILE A 99 7.14 14.54 2.82
CA ILE A 99 8.03 13.80 1.91
C ILE A 99 9.49 13.91 2.36
N THR A 100 9.92 15.10 2.78
CA THR A 100 11.30 15.34 3.19
C THR A 100 11.63 14.56 4.47
N ASP A 101 10.72 14.57 5.45
CA ASP A 101 10.88 13.80 6.69
C ASP A 101 10.88 12.29 6.42
N PHE A 102 10.01 11.81 5.53
CA PHE A 102 10.01 10.42 5.10
C PHE A 102 11.32 10.02 4.41
N ILE A 103 11.83 10.81 3.47
CA ILE A 103 13.09 10.53 2.78
C ILE A 103 14.25 10.53 3.77
N PHE A 104 14.28 11.48 4.70
CA PHE A 104 15.34 11.57 5.70
C PHE A 104 15.34 10.33 6.62
N LEU A 105 14.15 9.96 7.11
CA LEU A 105 13.98 8.77 7.95
C LEU A 105 14.32 7.48 7.20
N PHE A 106 13.89 7.35 5.94
CA PHE A 106 14.18 6.19 5.10
C PHE A 106 15.68 6.08 4.78
N CYS A 107 16.34 7.17 4.40
CA CYS A 107 17.78 7.16 4.13
C CYS A 107 18.61 6.87 5.38
N PHE A 108 18.22 7.42 6.54
CA PHE A 108 18.98 7.26 7.78
C PHE A 108 18.80 5.86 8.39
N LEU A 109 17.58 5.32 8.42
CA LEU A 109 17.30 3.98 8.95
C LEU A 109 17.77 2.86 8.01
N ARG A 110 17.83 3.09 6.70
CA ARG A 110 18.32 2.08 5.75
C ARG A 110 19.84 2.04 5.64
N GLN A 111 20.56 3.04 6.17
CA GLN A 111 22.02 2.97 6.33
C GLN A 111 22.44 2.15 7.56
N THR A 112 21.62 2.04 8.60
CA THR A 112 21.92 1.25 9.80
C THR A 112 21.58 -0.24 9.67
N MET A 113 20.79 -0.65 8.67
CA MET A 113 20.42 -2.06 8.43
C MET A 113 21.25 -2.76 7.34
N VAL A 114 22.33 -2.13 6.87
CA VAL A 114 23.31 -2.70 5.91
C VAL A 114 24.73 -2.69 6.52
N LEU A 115 24.83 -2.59 7.85
CA LEU A 115 26.05 -2.82 8.63
C LEU A 115 25.87 -4.01 9.57
#